data_AF-A0A841UT32-F1
#
_entry.id   AF-A0A841UT32-F1
#
_cell.length_a   1.000
_cell.length_b   1.000
_cell.length_c   1.000
_cell.angle_alpha   90.00
_cell.angle_beta   90.00
_cell.angle_gamma   90.00
#
_symmetry.space_group_name_H-M   'P 1'
#
loop_
_entity.id
_entity.type
_entity.pdbx_description
1 polymer ?
#
loop_
_entity_poly.entity_id
_entity_poly.type
_entity_poly.pdbx_seq_one_letter_code
_entity_poly.pdbx_strand_id
1 'polypeptide(L)'
;MRKWTQDGTWLKIHNCLRDYVRTMEGHLTAASAGVLDSQSVKTATMINQEVGYDAGKRIKGRKRFTLVDTFGLLIAVKVVFCQRFSILLRTFLF
;
A
#
# COMPACT_ATOMS: atom_id res chain seq x y z
N MET A 1 19.24 -6.33 5.71
CA MET A 1 17.89 -5.78 5.42
C MET A 1 16.93 -5.81 6.60
N ARG A 2 16.76 -6.93 7.32
CA ARG A 2 15.78 -7.05 8.43
C ARG A 2 15.87 -5.96 9.51
N LYS A 3 17.07 -5.57 9.92
CA LYS A 3 17.30 -4.52 10.93
C LYS A 3 16.60 -3.20 10.55
N TRP A 4 16.82 -2.73 9.32
CA TRP A 4 16.23 -1.49 8.81
C TRP A 4 14.71 -1.53 8.64
N THR A 5 14.17 -2.72 8.41
CA THR A 5 12.72 -2.92 8.38
C THR A 5 12.14 -2.84 9.79
N GLN A 6 12.83 -3.41 10.78
CA GLN A 6 12.37 -3.45 12.17
C GLN A 6 12.51 -2.10 12.88
N ASP A 7 13.58 -1.36 12.61
CA ASP A 7 13.84 -0.04 13.23
C ASP A 7 13.19 1.14 12.45
N GLY A 8 12.51 0.85 11.35
CA GLY A 8 11.79 1.82 10.53
C GLY A 8 12.67 2.72 9.66
N THR A 9 13.97 2.43 9.51
CA THR A 9 14.89 3.22 8.68
C THR A 9 14.38 3.40 7.26
N TRP A 10 13.83 2.35 6.65
CA TRP A 10 13.24 2.45 5.30
C TRP A 10 12.10 3.46 5.21
N LEU A 11 11.21 3.47 6.19
CA LEU A 11 10.08 4.39 6.23
C LEU A 11 10.56 5.83 6.42
N LYS A 12 11.59 6.05 7.22
CA LYS A 12 12.19 7.38 7.43
C LYS A 12 12.82 7.93 6.15
N ILE A 13 13.62 7.12 5.46
CA ILE A 13 14.24 7.51 4.18
C ILE A 13 13.15 7.82 3.14
N HIS A 14 12.15 6.95 3.03
CA HIS A 14 11.02 7.14 2.12
C HIS A 14 10.28 8.46 2.39
N ASN A 15 9.91 8.71 3.64
CA ASN A 15 9.21 9.94 4.02
C ASN A 15 10.06 11.18 3.75
N CYS A 16 11.36 11.14 4.08
CA CYS A 16 12.27 12.26 3.82
C CYS A 16 12.36 12.61 2.33
N LEU A 17 12.46 11.61 1.45
CA LEU A 17 12.53 11.82 0.01
C LEU A 17 11.19 12.35 -0.54
N ARG A 18 10.07 11.79 -0.08
CA ARG A 18 8.73 12.28 -0.47
C ARG A 18 8.55 13.75 -0.06
N ASP A 19 8.85 14.07 1.20
CA ASP A 19 8.67 15.42 1.74
C ASP A 19 9.59 16.42 1.02
N TYR A 20 10.81 16.00 0.66
CA TYR A 20 11.73 16.80 -0.14
C TYR A 20 11.15 17.12 -1.52
N VAL A 21 10.67 16.11 -2.26
CA VAL A 21 10.05 16.30 -3.58
C VAL A 21 8.85 17.23 -3.49
N ARG A 22 7.97 17.04 -2.50
CA ARG A 22 6.80 17.92 -2.32
C ARG A 22 7.18 19.36 -2.03
N THR A 23 8.19 19.58 -1.19
CA THR A 23 8.67 20.92 -0.85
C THR A 23 9.31 21.59 -2.06
N MET A 24 10.07 20.84 -2.86
CA MET A 24 10.68 21.32 -4.11
C MET A 24 9.64 21.79 -5.13
N GLU A 25 8.50 21.12 -5.20
CA GLU A 25 7.35 21.51 -6.03
C GLU A 25 6.50 22.64 -5.40
N GLY A 26 6.90 23.19 -4.25
CA GLY A 26 6.19 24.28 -3.57
C GLY A 26 4.93 23.86 -2.80
N HIS A 27 4.78 22.57 -2.50
CA HIS A 27 3.66 22.03 -1.75
C HIS A 27 4.02 21.69 -0.29
N LEU A 28 3.00 21.66 0.58
CA LEU A 28 3.13 21.13 1.93
C LEU A 28 3.57 19.67 1.90
N THR A 29 4.40 19.27 2.88
CA THR A 29 4.86 17.89 3.05
C THR A 29 3.70 16.92 3.27
N ALA A 30 2.65 17.35 3.97
CA ALA A 30 1.39 16.63 4.04
C ALA A 30 0.63 16.71 2.71
N ALA A 31 0.22 15.56 2.19
CA ALA A 31 -0.65 15.50 1.02
C ALA A 31 -2.07 15.97 1.37
N SER A 32 -2.65 16.82 0.54
CA SER A 32 -4.04 17.30 0.70
C SER A 32 -5.08 16.29 0.22
N ALA A 33 -4.70 15.41 -0.71
CA ALA A 33 -5.54 14.34 -1.24
C ALA A 33 -4.67 13.14 -1.63
N GLY A 34 -5.29 11.96 -1.68
CA GLY A 34 -4.64 10.74 -2.15
C GLY A 34 -5.58 9.81 -2.91
N VAL A 35 -5.02 9.02 -3.81
CA VAL A 35 -5.72 8.01 -4.62
C VAL A 35 -5.43 6.63 -4.05
N LEU A 36 -6.49 5.91 -3.68
CA LEU A 36 -6.41 4.54 -3.18
C LEU A 36 -6.79 3.57 -4.30
N ASP A 37 -5.85 2.74 -4.73
CA ASP A 37 -6.12 1.64 -5.65
C ASP A 37 -6.03 0.29 -4.93
N SER A 38 -6.83 -0.68 -5.40
CA SER A 38 -6.79 -2.05 -4.89
C SER A 38 -6.56 -3.07 -6.01
N GLN A 39 -5.46 -3.80 -5.89
CA GLN A 39 -5.05 -4.78 -6.89
C GLN A 39 -4.92 -6.18 -6.27
N SER A 40 -5.54 -7.16 -6.93
CA SER A 40 -5.43 -8.57 -6.56
C SER A 40 -4.37 -9.21 -7.46
N VAL A 41 -3.35 -9.82 -6.86
CA VAL A 41 -2.23 -10.45 -7.56
C VAL A 41 -2.23 -11.94 -7.28
N LYS A 42 -2.07 -12.76 -8.33
CA LYS A 42 -2.03 -14.22 -8.22
C LYS A 42 -0.79 -14.63 -7.41
N THR A 43 -0.97 -15.48 -6.40
CA THR A 43 0.16 -16.04 -5.66
C THR A 43 0.70 -17.27 -6.40
N ALA A 44 1.99 -17.58 -6.22
CA ALA A 44 2.59 -18.81 -6.74
C ALA A 44 1.83 -20.06 -6.26
N THR A 45 1.73 -21.06 -7.13
CA THR A 45 0.88 -22.26 -6.97
C THR A 45 1.11 -23.01 -5.64
N MET A 46 2.32 -22.95 -5.10
CA MET A 46 2.72 -23.66 -3.87
C MET A 46 2.48 -22.88 -2.57
N ILE A 47 2.10 -21.61 -2.64
CA ILE A 47 1.86 -20.77 -1.45
C ILE A 47 0.38 -20.81 -1.12
N ASN A 48 0.04 -21.53 -0.05
CA ASN A 48 -1.34 -21.65 0.45
C ASN A 48 -1.56 -20.94 1.79
N GLN A 49 -0.49 -20.61 2.51
CA GLN A 49 -0.58 -19.77 3.70
C GLN A 49 -0.88 -18.34 3.26
N GLU A 50 -1.80 -17.67 3.95
CA GLU A 50 -1.98 -16.24 3.76
C GLU A 50 -2.40 -15.87 2.31
N VAL A 51 -3.28 -16.67 1.72
CA VAL A 51 -3.84 -16.47 0.38
C VAL A 51 -5.35 -16.63 0.44
N GLY A 52 -6.08 -15.79 -0.29
CA GLY A 52 -7.53 -15.92 -0.42
C GLY A 52 -7.98 -15.90 -1.89
N TYR A 53 -9.28 -15.81 -2.13
CA TYR A 53 -9.85 -15.88 -3.48
C TYR A 53 -10.72 -14.68 -3.80
N ASP A 54 -10.34 -13.95 -4.85
CA ASP A 54 -11.12 -12.86 -5.42
C ASP A 54 -12.12 -13.45 -6.41
N ALA A 55 -13.39 -13.56 -6.04
CA ALA A 55 -14.42 -14.08 -6.93
C ALA A 55 -14.72 -13.15 -8.12
N GLY A 56 -14.55 -11.83 -7.94
CA GLY A 56 -14.78 -10.84 -8.99
C GLY A 56 -13.73 -10.94 -10.10
N LYS A 57 -12.47 -11.20 -9.72
CA LYS A 57 -11.36 -11.37 -10.68
C LYS A 57 -11.04 -12.83 -11.01
N ARG A 58 -11.65 -13.77 -10.30
CA ARG A 58 -11.36 -15.22 -10.34
C ARG A 58 -9.88 -15.53 -10.09
N ILE A 59 -9.27 -14.80 -9.15
CA ILE A 59 -7.84 -14.92 -8.81
C ILE A 59 -7.69 -15.44 -7.38
N LYS A 60 -6.96 -16.55 -7.22
CA LYS A 60 -6.40 -16.97 -5.93
C LYS A 60 -5.13 -16.16 -5.67
N GLY A 61 -5.15 -15.31 -4.65
CA GLY A 61 -4.13 -14.30 -4.52
C GLY A 61 -4.12 -13.51 -3.22
N ARG A 62 -3.22 -12.52 -3.22
CA ARG A 62 -3.17 -11.45 -2.22
C ARG A 62 -3.73 -10.17 -2.82
N LYS A 63 -4.32 -9.34 -1.97
CA LYS A 63 -4.79 -8.03 -2.35
C LYS A 63 -3.84 -6.99 -1.79
N ARG A 64 -3.33 -6.11 -2.63
CA ARG A 64 -2.57 -4.93 -2.23
C ARG A 64 -3.43 -3.69 -2.41
N PHE A 65 -3.36 -2.82 -1.43
CA PHE A 65 -3.90 -1.47 -1.47
C PHE A 65 -2.73 -0.51 -1.53
N THR A 66 -2.75 0.36 -2.52
CA THR A 66 -1.71 1.37 -2.72
C THR A 66 -2.36 2.73 -2.59
N LEU A 67 -1.85 3.55 -1.68
CA LEU A 67 -2.24 4.93 -1.51
C LEU A 67 -1.11 5.83 -2.01
N VAL A 68 -1.43 6.69 -2.98
CA VAL A 68 -0.50 7.67 -3.55
C VAL A 68 -1.05 9.08 -3.39
N ASP A 69 -0.19 10.10 -3.39
CA ASP A 69 -0.60 11.50 -3.43
C ASP A 69 -0.93 11.97 -4.86
N THR A 70 -1.23 13.26 -5.00
CA THR A 70 -1.54 13.92 -6.29
C THR A 70 -0.38 13.91 -7.29
N PHE A 71 0.86 13.73 -6.81
CA PHE A 71 2.07 13.61 -7.64
C PHE A 71 2.44 12.16 -7.93
N GLY A 72 1.63 11.20 -7.48
CA GLY A 72 1.92 9.78 -7.60
C GLY A 72 2.97 9.27 -6.61
N LEU A 73 3.36 10.08 -5.61
CA LEU A 73 4.28 9.68 -4.56
C LEU A 73 3.59 8.73 -3.58
N LEU A 74 4.26 7.64 -3.24
CA LEU A 74 3.70 6.61 -2.38
C LEU A 74 3.51 7.12 -0.94
N ILE A 75 2.29 6.99 -0.41
CA ILE A 75 1.98 7.30 0.99
C ILE A 75 1.98 6.01 1.81
N ALA A 76 1.26 4.99 1.36
CA ALA A 76 1.15 3.73 2.09
C ALA A 76 0.87 2.54 1.15
N VAL A 77 1.31 1.36 1.58
CA VAL A 77 0.94 0.09 0.96
C VAL A 77 0.46 -0.87 2.04
N LYS A 78 -0.70 -1.48 1.83
CA LYS A 78 -1.21 -2.55 2.68
C LYS A 78 -1.46 -3.80 1.87
N VAL A 79 -0.80 -4.89 2.23
CA VAL A 79 -1.06 -6.21 1.63
C VAL A 79 -1.86 -7.03 2.62
N VAL A 80 -2.94 -7.64 2.13
CA VAL A 80 -3.81 -8.54 2.87
C VAL A 80 -4.11 -9.79 2.05
N PHE A 81 -4.60 -10.83 2.72
CA PHE A 81 -5.10 -12.01 2.05
C PHE A 81 -6.44 -11.68 1.40
N CYS A 82 -6.73 -12.28 0.25
CA CYS A 82 -7.96 -11.96 -0.47
C CYS A 82 -9.20 -12.63 0.15
N GLN A 83 -9.77 -12.06 1.23
CA GLN A 83 -11.01 -12.58 1.81
C GLN A 83 -12.26 -12.18 1.00
N ARG A 84 -13.27 -13.04 1.09
CA ARG A 84 -14.57 -12.97 0.39
C ARG A 84 -15.34 -11.73 0.86
N PHE A 85 -15.44 -10.72 -0.02
CA PHE A 85 -16.32 -9.53 0.02
C PHE A 85 -16.34 -8.63 1.28
N SER A 86 -15.98 -7.36 1.03
CA SER A 86 -16.51 -6.13 1.64
C SER A 86 -16.06 -5.70 3.06
N ILE A 87 -15.14 -4.72 3.07
CA ILE A 87 -15.10 -3.46 3.85
C ILE A 87 -13.65 -3.16 4.22
N LEU A 88 -13.06 -2.20 3.53
CA LEU A 88 -11.81 -1.56 3.95
C LEU A 88 -11.94 -0.04 3.76
N LEU A 89 -13.06 0.52 4.23
CA LEU A 89 -13.11 1.94 4.62
C LEU A 89 -12.79 2.16 6.11
N ARG A 90 -12.58 1.09 6.89
CA ARG A 90 -12.32 1.18 8.34
C ARG A 90 -10.85 1.05 8.76
N THR A 91 -9.90 0.94 7.84
CA THR A 91 -8.46 0.79 8.20
C THR A 91 -7.56 1.84 7.55
N PHE A 92 -8.13 2.79 6.80
CA PHE A 92 -7.40 3.90 6.18
C PHE A 92 -7.83 5.28 6.70
N LEU A 93 -8.70 5.33 7.71
CA LEU A 93 -9.04 6.56 8.45
C LEU A 93 -8.41 6.47 9.84
N PHE A 94 -7.26 7.10 10.00
CA PHE A 94 -6.79 7.73 11.23
C PHE A 94 -6.40 9.16 10.86
#